data_AF-A0A1H9TFK4-F1
#
_entry.id   AF-A0A1H9TFK4-F1
#
_cell.length_a   1.000
_cell.length_b   1.000
_cell.length_c   1.000
_cell.angle_alpha   90.00
_cell.angle_beta   90.00
_cell.angle_gamma   90.00
#
_symmetry.space_group_name_H-M   'P 1'
#
loop_
_entity.id
_entity.type
_entity.pdbx_description
1 polymer ?
#
loop_
_entity_poly.entity_id
_entity_poly.type
_entity_poly.pdbx_seq_one_letter_code
_entity_poly.pdbx_strand_id
1 'polypeptide(L)'
;MSKKITFGKIDIQLPSETLTVFEIFEDLATLFETDYQSEAVARLKKELNKIPALKPKPTIDYEADRTSLTSRSATTIYCVAECINHLAASEEQLTTLEKEQIMTTLKTWKRPKPQRWQIGDVFSIPLMDGTFMFGQVIDTYLTKSSPICLLFELKKSQEKVGDAELAVSQVITVLNIDNEPLNNGTYKVLHHMQCFMSKAQRVNANTSYGGTIMTALGNAYYGLEPWNILYKEDYYDQLLLSNIARPKTAQVLTQEARNAYRNKHAGV
;
A
#
# COMPACT_ATOMS: atom_id res chain seq x y z
N MET A 1 4.38 -6.80 -3.50
CA MET A 1 3.05 -7.44 -3.38
C MET A 1 2.99 -8.20 -2.06
N SER A 2 2.00 -7.92 -1.22
CA SER A 2 1.77 -8.67 0.01
C SER A 2 1.44 -10.13 -0.34
N LYS A 3 2.13 -11.08 0.29
CA LYS A 3 1.83 -12.50 0.10
C LYS A 3 0.69 -12.91 1.01
N LYS A 4 -0.21 -13.74 0.50
CA LYS A 4 -1.36 -14.27 1.23
C LYS A 4 -1.35 -15.80 1.19
N ILE A 5 -1.95 -16.40 2.20
CA ILE A 5 -2.28 -17.82 2.24
C ILE A 5 -3.78 -17.94 2.44
N THR A 6 -4.45 -18.62 1.53
CA THR A 6 -5.87 -18.90 1.66
C THR A 6 -6.09 -19.99 2.72
N PHE A 7 -7.04 -19.74 3.61
CA PHE A 7 -7.46 -20.62 4.68
C PHE A 7 -8.97 -20.78 4.60
N GLY A 8 -9.45 -21.77 3.85
CA GLY A 8 -10.87 -21.91 3.56
C GLY A 8 -11.40 -20.66 2.86
N LYS A 9 -12.39 -19.99 3.46
CA LYS A 9 -13.05 -18.80 2.88
C LYS A 9 -12.33 -17.47 3.08
N ILE A 10 -11.19 -17.45 3.77
CA ILE A 10 -10.48 -16.21 4.12
C ILE A 10 -9.03 -16.26 3.69
N ASP A 11 -8.40 -15.10 3.59
CA ASP A 11 -6.96 -15.01 3.37
C ASP A 11 -6.23 -14.55 4.64
N ILE A 12 -5.11 -15.21 4.93
CA ILE A 12 -4.12 -14.74 5.90
C ILE A 12 -3.03 -13.99 5.13
N GLN A 13 -2.95 -12.68 5.33
CA GLN A 13 -1.84 -11.88 4.86
C GLN A 13 -0.60 -12.14 5.71
N LEU A 14 0.51 -12.44 5.04
CA LEU A 14 1.79 -12.72 5.66
C LEU A 14 2.54 -11.41 5.96
N PRO A 15 3.37 -11.38 7.02
CA PRO A 15 4.29 -10.28 7.26
C PRO A 15 5.10 -9.93 6.01
N SER A 16 5.10 -8.66 5.63
CA SER A 16 5.78 -8.10 4.45
C SER A 16 6.89 -7.13 4.88
N GLU A 17 7.50 -6.46 3.92
CA GLU A 17 8.48 -5.39 4.18
C GLU A 17 7.87 -4.29 5.07
N THR A 18 6.59 -3.99 4.91
CA THR A 18 5.83 -3.00 5.69
C THR A 18 5.10 -3.59 6.89
N LEU A 19 4.39 -4.71 6.69
CA LEU A 19 3.54 -5.32 7.71
C LEU A 19 4.36 -6.26 8.61
N THR A 20 4.39 -5.98 9.91
CA THR A 20 5.20 -6.75 10.88
C THR A 20 4.47 -7.93 11.51
N VAL A 21 3.22 -8.14 11.15
CA VAL A 21 2.27 -9.10 11.74
C VAL A 21 1.61 -9.91 10.63
N PHE A 22 1.06 -11.07 11.00
CA PHE A 22 0.04 -11.71 10.19
C PHE A 22 -1.27 -10.96 10.37
N GLU A 23 -2.07 -10.88 9.31
CA GLU A 23 -3.33 -10.15 9.31
C GLU A 23 -4.42 -10.93 8.57
N ILE A 24 -5.63 -10.92 9.12
CA ILE A 24 -6.87 -11.29 8.43
C ILE A 24 -7.73 -10.03 8.44
N PHE A 25 -8.17 -9.57 7.27
CA PHE A 25 -8.98 -8.36 7.12
C PHE A 25 -10.27 -8.67 6.39
N GLU A 26 -11.33 -8.94 7.14
CA GLU A 26 -12.55 -9.54 6.61
C GLU A 26 -13.82 -8.86 7.13
N ASP A 27 -14.88 -9.00 6.34
CA ASP A 27 -16.24 -8.69 6.79
C ASP A 27 -16.78 -9.90 7.56
N LEU A 28 -16.59 -9.91 8.89
CA LEU A 28 -17.03 -11.04 9.72
C LEU A 28 -18.56 -11.11 9.84
N ALA A 29 -19.24 -9.97 9.76
CA ALA A 29 -20.70 -9.91 9.80
C ALA A 29 -21.32 -10.69 8.63
N THR A 30 -20.80 -10.46 7.42
CA THR A 30 -21.19 -11.23 6.24
C THR A 30 -20.78 -12.69 6.37
N LEU A 31 -19.56 -12.99 6.81
CA LEU A 31 -19.09 -14.38 6.95
C LEU A 31 -19.87 -15.21 7.98
N PHE A 32 -20.34 -14.59 9.07
CA PHE A 32 -21.06 -15.28 10.16
C PHE A 32 -22.58 -15.10 10.09
N GLU A 33 -23.08 -14.47 9.02
CA GLU A 33 -24.50 -14.18 8.80
C GLU A 33 -25.12 -13.45 10.00
N THR A 34 -24.48 -12.36 10.43
CA THR A 34 -24.96 -11.49 11.51
C THR A 34 -25.21 -10.07 11.01
N ASP A 35 -26.11 -9.33 11.66
CA ASP A 35 -26.47 -7.97 11.26
C ASP A 35 -25.34 -6.95 11.49
N TYR A 36 -24.46 -7.18 12.48
CA TYR A 36 -23.45 -6.20 12.91
C TYR A 36 -22.07 -6.82 13.16
N GLN A 37 -21.01 -6.10 12.79
CA GLN A 37 -19.63 -6.51 13.07
C GLN A 37 -19.35 -6.70 14.56
N SER A 38 -19.94 -5.87 15.42
CA SER A 38 -19.78 -5.99 16.87
C SER A 38 -20.27 -7.34 17.40
N GLU A 39 -21.37 -7.87 16.84
CA GLU A 39 -21.89 -9.19 17.17
C GLU A 39 -20.97 -10.29 16.66
N ALA A 40 -20.56 -10.22 15.39
CA ALA A 40 -19.63 -11.16 14.79
C ALA A 40 -18.31 -11.28 15.59
N VAL A 41 -17.75 -10.13 15.98
CA VAL A 41 -16.53 -10.05 16.80
C VAL A 41 -16.77 -10.63 18.20
N ALA A 42 -17.92 -10.38 18.82
CA ALA A 42 -18.25 -10.97 20.12
C ALA A 42 -18.32 -12.51 20.05
N ARG A 43 -18.93 -13.06 18.98
CA ARG A 43 -18.96 -14.51 18.72
C ARG A 43 -17.54 -15.07 18.54
N LEU A 44 -16.70 -14.44 17.74
CA LEU A 44 -15.31 -14.85 17.55
C LEU A 44 -14.51 -14.83 18.87
N LYS A 45 -14.63 -13.74 19.65
CA LYS A 45 -13.97 -13.63 20.96
C LYS A 45 -14.40 -14.75 21.91
N LYS A 46 -15.69 -15.12 21.91
CA LYS A 46 -16.21 -16.23 22.71
C LYS A 46 -15.55 -17.55 22.33
N GLU A 47 -15.43 -17.86 21.04
CA GLU A 47 -14.73 -19.08 20.58
C GLU A 47 -13.24 -19.08 20.94
N LEU A 48 -12.54 -17.96 20.69
CA LEU A 48 -11.12 -17.85 21.03
C LEU A 48 -10.85 -17.95 22.55
N ASN A 49 -11.81 -17.58 23.38
CA ASN A 49 -11.72 -17.71 24.84
C ASN A 49 -11.87 -19.16 25.32
N LYS A 50 -12.48 -20.05 24.53
CA LYS A 50 -12.52 -21.50 24.80
C LYS A 50 -11.17 -22.18 24.58
N ILE A 51 -10.15 -21.46 24.11
CA ILE A 51 -8.78 -21.96 23.92
C ILE A 51 -7.85 -21.28 24.95
N PRO A 52 -7.71 -21.83 26.18
CA PRO A 52 -6.91 -21.20 27.24
C PRO A 52 -5.42 -21.12 26.90
N ALA A 53 -4.93 -22.07 26.11
CA ALA A 53 -3.53 -22.14 25.67
C ALA A 53 -3.19 -21.13 24.56
N LEU A 54 -4.18 -20.44 23.98
CA LEU A 54 -3.96 -19.44 22.94
C LEU A 54 -3.29 -18.19 23.51
N LYS A 55 -1.96 -18.18 23.46
CA LYS A 55 -1.11 -17.04 23.86
C LYS A 55 -0.03 -16.80 22.80
N PRO A 56 0.23 -15.53 22.41
CA PRO A 56 -0.54 -14.34 22.76
C PRO A 56 -1.95 -14.37 22.17
N LYS A 57 -2.88 -13.60 22.75
CA LYS A 57 -4.19 -13.34 22.14
C LYS A 57 -4.01 -12.43 20.92
N PRO A 58 -4.84 -12.56 19.87
CA PRO A 58 -4.78 -11.65 18.73
C PRO A 58 -5.22 -10.24 19.13
N THR A 59 -4.73 -9.24 18.41
CA THR A 59 -5.35 -7.91 18.41
C THR A 59 -6.55 -7.97 17.47
N ILE A 60 -7.66 -7.40 17.90
CA ILE A 60 -8.91 -7.35 17.14
C ILE A 60 -9.38 -5.92 17.12
N ASP A 61 -9.39 -5.33 15.92
CA ASP A 61 -9.91 -3.99 15.65
C ASP A 61 -11.01 -4.10 14.60
N TYR A 62 -12.11 -3.38 14.75
CA TYR A 62 -13.24 -3.49 13.84
C TYR A 62 -14.00 -2.18 13.71
N GLU A 63 -14.46 -1.94 12.49
CA GLU A 63 -15.35 -0.85 12.12
C GLU A 63 -16.69 -1.42 11.65
N ALA A 64 -17.56 -0.58 11.08
CA ALA A 64 -18.89 -1.00 10.65
C ALA A 64 -18.88 -2.07 9.54
N ASP A 65 -17.86 -2.07 8.68
CA ASP A 65 -17.79 -2.88 7.45
C ASP A 65 -16.72 -3.98 7.49
N ARG A 66 -15.66 -3.82 8.28
CA ARG A 66 -14.53 -4.76 8.31
C ARG A 66 -13.95 -4.94 9.71
N THR A 67 -13.32 -6.09 9.92
CA THR A 67 -12.52 -6.42 11.10
C THR A 67 -11.07 -6.72 10.68
N SER A 68 -10.10 -6.07 11.32
CA SER A 68 -8.68 -6.43 11.28
C SER A 68 -8.30 -7.30 12.48
N LEU A 69 -7.77 -8.48 12.19
CA LEU A 69 -7.30 -9.46 13.17
C LEU A 69 -5.80 -9.66 12.97
N THR A 70 -4.99 -9.28 13.96
CA THR A 70 -3.53 -9.31 13.80
C THR A 70 -2.82 -10.06 14.91
N SER A 71 -1.69 -10.70 14.55
CA SER A 71 -0.78 -11.31 15.51
C SER A 71 0.63 -11.47 14.95
N ARG A 72 1.66 -11.43 15.81
CA ARG A 72 3.02 -11.85 15.46
C ARG A 72 3.22 -13.37 15.55
N SER A 73 2.28 -14.08 16.15
CA SER A 73 2.36 -15.53 16.38
C SER A 73 1.64 -16.27 15.27
N ALA A 74 2.39 -17.10 14.54
CA ALA A 74 1.87 -18.01 13.51
C ALA A 74 0.78 -18.93 14.09
N THR A 75 0.99 -19.48 15.29
CA THR A 75 0.00 -20.33 15.96
C THR A 75 -1.27 -19.54 16.28
N THR A 76 -1.14 -18.30 16.75
CA THR A 76 -2.30 -17.48 17.12
C THR A 76 -3.15 -17.15 15.90
N ILE A 77 -2.54 -16.66 14.82
CA ILE A 77 -3.30 -16.29 13.61
C ILE A 77 -3.93 -17.51 12.95
N TYR A 78 -3.26 -18.67 12.98
CA TYR A 78 -3.82 -19.94 12.53
C TYR A 78 -5.08 -20.32 13.33
N CYS A 79 -5.03 -20.26 14.65
CA CYS A 79 -6.20 -20.57 15.49
C CYS A 79 -7.35 -19.58 15.24
N VAL A 80 -7.04 -18.30 14.99
CA VAL A 80 -8.04 -17.32 14.58
C VAL A 80 -8.71 -17.73 13.27
N ALA A 81 -7.93 -18.10 12.25
CA ALA A 81 -8.46 -18.55 10.97
C ALA A 81 -9.33 -19.81 11.09
N GLU A 82 -8.94 -20.76 11.94
CA GLU A 82 -9.77 -21.94 12.24
C GLU A 82 -11.09 -21.57 12.91
N CYS A 83 -11.07 -20.70 13.92
CA CYS A 83 -12.30 -20.24 14.58
C CYS A 83 -13.24 -19.52 13.60
N ILE A 84 -12.71 -18.69 12.70
CA ILE A 84 -13.51 -17.99 11.67
C ILE A 84 -14.16 -19.02 10.73
N ASN A 85 -13.39 -19.96 10.17
CA ASN A 85 -13.95 -20.95 9.25
C ASN A 85 -14.96 -21.88 9.93
N HIS A 86 -14.75 -22.20 11.20
CA HIS A 86 -15.72 -22.97 11.99
C HIS A 86 -17.04 -22.19 12.19
N LEU A 87 -16.95 -20.89 12.51
CA LEU A 87 -18.11 -20.02 12.71
C LEU A 87 -18.85 -19.69 11.41
N ALA A 88 -18.14 -19.58 10.29
CA ALA A 88 -18.69 -19.26 8.97
C ALA A 88 -19.42 -20.44 8.28
N ALA A 89 -19.71 -21.52 9.03
CA ALA A 89 -20.36 -22.74 8.56
C ALA A 89 -19.85 -23.21 7.19
N SER A 90 -18.53 -23.14 6.96
CA SER A 90 -17.96 -23.44 5.64
C SER A 90 -18.18 -24.90 5.26
N GLU A 91 -18.86 -25.14 4.14
CA GLU A 91 -19.01 -26.47 3.53
C GLU A 91 -17.65 -27.02 3.06
N GLU A 92 -16.74 -26.13 2.65
CA GLU A 92 -15.35 -26.47 2.35
C GLU A 92 -14.56 -26.54 3.66
N GLN A 93 -14.38 -27.77 4.17
CA GLN A 93 -13.47 -28.04 5.26
C GLN A 93 -12.09 -28.38 4.71
N LEU A 94 -11.08 -27.62 5.15
CA LEU A 94 -9.68 -27.95 4.88
C LEU A 94 -9.34 -29.33 5.45
N THR A 95 -8.70 -30.15 4.62
CA THR A 95 -8.14 -31.44 5.02
C THR A 95 -7.04 -31.27 6.06
N THR A 96 -6.75 -32.34 6.82
CA THR A 96 -5.63 -32.34 7.78
C THR A 96 -4.31 -31.97 7.13
N LEU A 97 -4.06 -32.45 5.90
CA LEU A 97 -2.84 -32.16 5.16
C LEU A 97 -2.72 -30.68 4.80
N GLU A 98 -3.79 -30.05 4.31
CA GLU A 98 -3.80 -28.62 3.99
C GLU A 98 -3.55 -27.77 5.24
N LYS A 99 -4.18 -28.13 6.36
CA LYS A 99 -3.98 -27.49 7.66
C LYS A 99 -2.52 -27.57 8.12
N GLU A 100 -1.90 -28.75 8.02
CA GLU A 100 -0.49 -28.95 8.35
C GLU A 100 0.45 -28.15 7.45
N GLN A 101 0.16 -28.10 6.14
CA GLN A 101 0.92 -27.30 5.17
C GLN A 101 0.83 -25.81 5.50
N ILE A 102 -0.38 -25.29 5.72
CA ILE A 102 -0.59 -23.87 6.07
C ILE A 102 0.15 -23.53 7.36
N MET A 103 0.00 -24.34 8.42
CA MET A 103 0.70 -24.13 9.68
C MET A 103 2.23 -24.12 9.49
N THR A 104 2.75 -25.05 8.67
CA THR A 104 4.18 -25.11 8.34
C THR A 104 4.63 -23.84 7.62
N THR A 105 3.87 -23.37 6.62
CA THR A 105 4.18 -22.12 5.92
C THR A 105 4.17 -20.93 6.88
N LEU A 106 3.15 -20.79 7.74
CA LEU A 106 3.08 -19.71 8.72
C LEU A 106 4.26 -19.71 9.70
N LYS A 107 4.66 -20.89 10.22
CA LYS A 107 5.78 -21.00 11.17
C LYS A 107 7.15 -20.78 10.53
N THR A 108 7.30 -21.16 9.26
CA THR A 108 8.57 -21.06 8.53
C THR A 108 8.72 -19.75 7.76
N TRP A 109 7.66 -18.95 7.69
CA TRP A 109 7.65 -17.67 6.98
C TRP A 109 8.69 -16.71 7.57
N LYS A 110 9.67 -16.35 6.73
CA LYS A 110 10.64 -15.31 7.04
C LYS A 110 10.16 -14.02 6.41
N ARG A 111 9.77 -13.07 7.26
CA ARG A 111 9.42 -11.71 6.84
C ARG A 111 10.54 -11.13 5.95
N PRO A 112 10.22 -10.67 4.74
CA PRO A 112 11.17 -9.93 3.91
C PRO A 112 11.70 -8.70 4.64
N LYS A 113 13.00 -8.42 4.50
CA LYS A 113 13.60 -7.23 5.12
C LYS A 113 13.21 -5.99 4.29
N PRO A 114 12.70 -4.92 4.92
CA PRO A 114 12.46 -3.68 4.19
C PRO A 114 13.76 -3.11 3.64
N GLN A 115 13.70 -2.53 2.44
CA GLN A 115 14.76 -1.68 1.91
C GLN A 115 15.00 -0.51 2.88
N ARG A 116 16.26 -0.21 3.14
CA ARG A 116 16.64 0.93 3.96
C ARG A 116 16.60 2.19 3.11
N TRP A 117 16.04 3.24 3.67
CA TRP A 117 16.02 4.58 3.09
C TRP A 117 16.18 5.61 4.20
N GLN A 118 16.67 6.79 3.85
CA GLN A 118 16.82 7.94 4.73
C GLN A 118 16.57 9.25 3.95
N ILE A 119 16.43 10.35 4.70
CA ILE A 119 16.36 11.70 4.12
C ILE A 119 17.63 11.95 3.29
N GLY A 120 17.46 12.44 2.06
CA GLY A 120 18.50 12.65 1.06
C GLY A 120 18.59 11.54 0.01
N ASP A 121 18.01 10.37 0.26
CA ASP A 121 18.06 9.26 -0.69
C ASP A 121 17.24 9.56 -1.95
N VAL A 122 17.89 9.33 -3.09
CA VAL A 122 17.28 9.38 -4.42
C VAL A 122 16.77 7.99 -4.78
N PHE A 123 15.57 7.93 -5.34
CA PHE A 123 14.94 6.69 -5.74
C PHE A 123 14.37 6.77 -7.17
N SER A 124 14.25 5.61 -7.82
CA SER A 124 13.54 5.45 -9.09
C SER A 124 12.07 5.10 -8.85
N ILE A 125 11.23 5.47 -9.81
CA ILE A 125 9.84 5.05 -9.92
C ILE A 125 9.64 4.42 -11.30
N PRO A 126 9.26 3.15 -11.40
CA PRO A 126 8.92 2.54 -12.68
C PRO A 126 7.61 3.12 -13.24
N LEU A 127 7.60 3.41 -14.54
CA LEU A 127 6.44 3.87 -15.30
C LEU A 127 5.86 2.73 -16.16
N MET A 128 4.63 2.91 -16.66
CA MET A 128 3.89 1.89 -17.42
C MET A 128 4.58 1.48 -18.73
N ASP A 129 5.36 2.37 -19.33
CA ASP A 129 6.08 2.12 -20.59
C ASP A 129 7.47 1.48 -20.37
N GLY A 130 7.78 1.06 -19.15
CA GLY A 130 9.07 0.44 -18.79
C GLY A 130 10.21 1.44 -18.60
N THR A 131 9.93 2.75 -18.67
CA THR A 131 10.91 3.79 -18.31
C THR A 131 10.81 4.13 -16.82
N PHE A 132 11.65 5.06 -16.37
CA PHE A 132 11.79 5.44 -14.98
C PHE A 132 11.70 6.95 -14.80
N MET A 133 11.00 7.35 -13.74
CA MET A 133 11.05 8.70 -13.18
C MET A 133 11.86 8.67 -11.88
N PHE A 134 12.28 9.83 -11.37
CA PHE A 134 13.13 9.91 -10.19
C PHE A 134 12.53 10.84 -9.13
N GLY A 135 12.75 10.48 -7.87
CA GLY A 135 12.36 11.27 -6.72
C GLY A 135 13.45 11.28 -5.65
N GLN A 136 13.24 12.09 -4.61
CA GLN A 136 14.12 12.15 -3.46
C GLN A 136 13.31 12.20 -2.17
N VAL A 137 13.72 11.47 -1.14
CA VAL A 137 13.18 11.62 0.21
C VAL A 137 13.76 12.89 0.81
N ILE A 138 12.93 13.87 1.14
CA ILE A 138 13.38 15.18 1.62
C ILE A 138 13.07 15.45 3.10
N ASP A 139 12.13 14.72 3.68
CA ASP A 139 11.85 14.73 5.12
C ASP A 139 10.93 13.57 5.51
N THR A 140 10.41 13.62 6.73
CA THR A 140 9.36 12.75 7.24
C THR A 140 8.26 13.58 7.92
N TYR A 141 7.01 13.09 7.90
CA TYR A 141 5.85 13.74 8.50
C TYR A 141 5.28 12.90 9.65
N LEU A 142 5.12 13.47 10.84
CA LEU A 142 4.63 12.84 12.09
C LEU A 142 5.46 11.66 12.62
N THR A 143 5.90 10.75 11.76
CA THR A 143 6.67 9.56 12.08
C THR A 143 7.85 9.41 11.14
N LYS A 144 8.92 8.74 11.58
CA LYS A 144 10.07 8.41 10.72
C LYS A 144 9.71 7.50 9.54
N SER A 145 8.53 6.91 9.55
CA SER A 145 7.98 6.01 8.55
C SER A 145 7.02 6.66 7.56
N SER A 146 6.80 7.98 7.63
CA SER A 146 5.98 8.73 6.67
C SER A 146 6.87 9.65 5.85
N PRO A 147 7.47 9.18 4.74
CA PRO A 147 8.39 9.97 3.96
C PRO A 147 7.68 11.10 3.21
N ILE A 148 8.27 12.29 3.27
CA ILE A 148 7.96 13.39 2.36
C ILE A 148 8.95 13.28 1.20
N CYS A 149 8.42 13.08 0.00
CA CYS A 149 9.17 12.87 -1.21
C CYS A 149 8.90 13.98 -2.23
N LEU A 150 9.89 14.31 -3.03
CA LEU A 150 9.72 15.12 -4.23
C LEU A 150 9.85 14.28 -5.49
N LEU A 151 9.36 14.82 -6.61
CA LEU A 151 9.50 14.26 -7.96
C LEU A 151 10.22 15.24 -8.87
N PHE A 152 11.22 14.74 -9.59
CA PHE A 152 11.90 15.48 -10.64
C PHE A 152 11.18 15.28 -11.98
N GLU A 153 11.12 16.34 -12.78
CA GLU A 153 10.75 16.28 -14.19
C GLU A 153 11.86 15.64 -15.02
N LEU A 154 12.15 14.37 -14.76
CA LEU A 154 13.20 13.62 -15.42
C LEU A 154 12.76 12.19 -15.66
N LYS A 155 12.71 11.79 -16.94
CA LYS A 155 12.35 10.45 -17.40
C LYS A 155 13.51 9.82 -18.15
N LYS A 156 13.87 8.58 -17.81
CA LYS A 156 14.97 7.84 -18.45
C LYS A 156 14.56 6.40 -18.74
N SER A 157 15.11 5.82 -19.80
CA SER A 157 14.96 4.39 -20.11
C SER A 157 15.77 3.49 -19.18
N GLN A 158 16.83 4.03 -18.56
CA GLN A 158 17.66 3.31 -17.60
C GLN A 158 17.31 3.71 -16.17
N GLU A 159 17.33 2.73 -15.26
CA GLU A 159 17.14 2.93 -13.82
C GLU A 159 18.42 3.49 -13.16
N LYS A 160 18.89 4.63 -13.66
CA LYS A 160 20.09 5.32 -13.17
C LYS A 160 20.01 6.81 -13.48
N VAL A 161 20.39 7.63 -12.51
CA VAL A 161 20.47 9.08 -12.63
C VAL A 161 21.68 9.59 -11.85
N GLY A 162 22.33 10.66 -12.33
CA GLY A 162 23.42 11.35 -11.62
C GLY A 162 23.00 12.71 -11.05
N ASP A 163 23.72 13.14 -10.02
CA ASP A 163 23.46 14.39 -9.27
C ASP A 163 23.38 15.63 -10.16
N ALA A 164 24.22 15.73 -11.19
CA ALA A 164 24.23 16.86 -12.12
C ALA A 164 22.94 16.96 -12.95
N GLU A 165 22.34 15.82 -13.31
CA GLU A 165 21.05 15.78 -14.03
C GLU A 165 19.92 16.23 -13.11
N LEU A 166 19.92 15.74 -11.86
CA LEU A 166 18.94 16.13 -10.86
C LEU A 166 19.04 17.62 -10.52
N ALA A 167 20.26 18.18 -10.49
CA ALA A 167 20.49 19.57 -10.13
C ALA A 167 19.94 20.59 -11.12
N VAL A 168 19.79 20.20 -12.38
CA VAL A 168 19.16 21.03 -13.41
C VAL A 168 17.72 20.64 -13.70
N SER A 169 17.22 19.56 -13.07
CA SER A 169 15.85 19.09 -13.26
C SER A 169 14.87 19.91 -12.44
N GLN A 170 13.72 20.24 -13.02
CA GLN A 170 12.64 20.90 -12.31
C GLN A 170 11.99 19.91 -11.32
N VAL A 171 11.56 20.42 -10.15
CA VAL A 171 10.74 19.64 -9.21
C VAL A 171 9.27 19.91 -9.52
N ILE A 172 8.48 18.86 -9.71
CA ILE A 172 7.07 19.00 -10.12
C ILE A 172 6.08 18.89 -8.95
N THR A 173 6.42 18.14 -7.92
CA THR A 173 5.57 17.93 -6.74
C THR A 173 6.39 17.60 -5.50
N VAL A 174 5.77 17.83 -4.34
CA VAL A 174 6.22 17.40 -3.01
C VAL A 174 5.05 16.78 -2.27
N LEU A 175 5.13 15.48 -1.95
CA LEU A 175 4.04 14.72 -1.35
C LEU A 175 4.53 13.97 -0.12
N ASN A 176 3.70 13.91 0.92
CA ASN A 176 3.84 12.92 1.97
C ASN A 176 3.17 11.62 1.50
N ILE A 177 3.94 10.55 1.36
CA ILE A 177 3.44 9.24 0.92
C ILE A 177 3.56 8.21 2.05
N ASP A 178 2.80 7.13 1.97
CA ASP A 178 3.14 5.95 2.76
C ASP A 178 4.52 5.39 2.37
N ASN A 179 5.16 4.66 3.29
CA ASN A 179 6.48 4.09 3.05
C ASN A 179 6.45 2.77 2.27
N GLU A 180 5.29 2.31 1.81
CA GLU A 180 5.20 0.97 1.23
C GLU A 180 6.07 0.79 -0.02
N PRO A 181 5.98 1.67 -1.04
CA PRO A 181 6.81 1.54 -2.23
C PRO A 181 8.30 1.59 -1.92
N LEU A 182 8.71 2.39 -0.94
CA LEU A 182 10.11 2.51 -0.53
C LEU A 182 10.58 1.28 0.25
N ASN A 183 9.75 0.74 1.15
CA ASN A 183 10.10 -0.42 1.97
C ASN A 183 10.14 -1.70 1.15
N ASN A 184 9.20 -1.88 0.22
CA ASN A 184 9.11 -3.08 -0.61
C ASN A 184 10.00 -3.05 -1.87
N GLY A 185 10.71 -1.94 -2.09
CA GLY A 185 11.63 -1.78 -3.22
C GLY A 185 10.98 -1.52 -4.57
N THR A 186 9.67 -1.26 -4.62
CA THR A 186 9.00 -0.74 -5.83
C THR A 186 9.62 0.60 -6.22
N TYR A 187 9.91 1.46 -5.23
CA TYR A 187 10.77 2.61 -5.39
C TYR A 187 12.16 2.25 -4.93
N LYS A 188 13.05 1.98 -5.88
CA LYS A 188 14.39 1.50 -5.59
C LYS A 188 15.29 2.67 -5.21
N VAL A 189 15.89 2.62 -4.03
CA VAL A 189 16.88 3.60 -3.60
C VAL A 189 18.16 3.40 -4.42
N LEU A 190 18.62 4.47 -5.08
CA LEU A 190 19.74 4.45 -6.01
C LEU A 190 21.05 4.90 -5.35
N HIS A 191 21.01 6.07 -4.70
CA HIS A 191 22.14 6.67 -4.01
C HIS A 191 21.65 7.75 -3.04
N HIS A 192 22.55 8.21 -2.18
CA HIS A 192 22.29 9.28 -1.22
C HIS A 192 22.91 10.59 -1.73
N MET A 193 22.17 11.70 -1.59
CA MET A 193 22.70 13.04 -1.81
C MET A 193 22.04 14.10 -0.92
N GLN A 194 22.59 15.31 -0.89
CA GLN A 194 21.98 16.40 -0.15
C GLN A 194 20.59 16.73 -0.70
N CYS A 195 19.63 17.05 0.18
CA CYS A 195 18.27 17.41 -0.23
C CYS A 195 18.27 18.65 -1.11
N PHE A 196 17.62 18.55 -2.27
CA PHE A 196 17.46 19.67 -3.20
C PHE A 196 16.58 20.80 -2.67
N MET A 197 15.71 20.49 -1.70
CA MET A 197 14.69 21.43 -1.23
C MET A 197 14.76 21.62 0.28
N SER A 198 14.73 22.90 0.68
CA SER A 198 14.66 23.30 2.09
C SER A 198 13.27 23.04 2.69
N LYS A 199 13.16 23.07 4.03
CA LYS A 199 11.88 22.85 4.73
C LYS A 199 10.79 23.87 4.35
N ALA A 200 11.17 25.10 4.01
CA ALA A 200 10.25 26.22 3.78
C ALA A 200 9.42 26.10 2.48
N GLN A 201 9.85 25.25 1.54
CA GLN A 201 9.26 25.16 0.19
C GLN A 201 8.20 24.03 0.07
N ARG A 202 7.76 23.44 1.20
CA ARG A 202 7.03 22.16 1.25
C ARG A 202 5.52 22.34 1.50
N VAL A 203 4.86 23.06 0.61
CA VAL A 203 3.49 23.58 0.76
C VAL A 203 2.41 22.48 0.91
N ASN A 204 2.65 21.27 0.40
CA ASN A 204 1.65 20.18 0.35
C ASN A 204 1.95 18.95 1.25
N ALA A 205 2.86 19.08 2.21
CA ALA A 205 3.35 17.94 3.01
C ALA A 205 2.43 17.50 4.17
N ASN A 206 1.31 18.21 4.41
CA ASN A 206 0.43 17.93 5.55
C ASN A 206 -0.66 16.87 5.27
N THR A 207 -0.84 16.49 4.01
CA THR A 207 -1.78 15.44 3.60
C THR A 207 -1.00 14.19 3.24
N SER A 208 -1.33 13.04 3.83
CA SER A 208 -0.74 11.76 3.48
C SER A 208 -1.49 11.14 2.30
N TYR A 209 -0.74 10.69 1.30
CA TYR A 209 -1.26 10.02 0.12
C TYR A 209 -0.80 8.56 0.09
N GLY A 210 -1.61 7.70 -0.54
CA GLY A 210 -1.23 6.31 -0.79
C GLY A 210 0.02 6.22 -1.67
N GLY A 211 0.85 5.21 -1.45
CA GLY A 211 2.19 5.09 -2.01
C GLY A 211 2.23 5.06 -3.55
N THR A 212 1.15 4.63 -4.19
CA THR A 212 1.03 4.58 -5.65
C THR A 212 0.80 5.95 -6.30
N ILE A 213 0.52 7.02 -5.53
CA ILE A 213 0.17 8.31 -6.11
C ILE A 213 1.29 8.92 -6.96
N MET A 214 2.55 8.70 -6.56
CA MET A 214 3.71 9.23 -7.30
C MET A 214 3.88 8.52 -8.64
N THR A 215 3.67 7.20 -8.68
CA THR A 215 3.61 6.44 -9.94
C THR A 215 2.45 6.90 -10.82
N ALA A 216 1.24 7.06 -10.26
CA ALA A 216 0.05 7.49 -11.00
C ALA A 216 0.26 8.90 -11.60
N LEU A 217 0.75 9.85 -10.80
CA LEU A 217 1.12 11.18 -11.27
C LEU A 217 2.20 11.10 -12.35
N GLY A 218 3.26 10.31 -12.17
CA GLY A 218 4.31 10.15 -13.18
C GLY A 218 3.79 9.61 -14.52
N ASN A 219 2.92 8.61 -14.48
CA ASN A 219 2.27 8.08 -15.69
C ASN A 219 1.40 9.14 -16.37
N ALA A 220 0.57 9.86 -15.61
CA ALA A 220 -0.28 10.92 -16.15
C ALA A 220 0.55 12.10 -16.72
N TYR A 221 1.63 12.48 -16.02
CA TYR A 221 2.53 13.56 -16.41
C TYR A 221 3.18 13.30 -17.78
N TYR A 222 3.62 12.08 -18.02
CA TYR A 222 4.20 11.67 -19.30
C TYR A 222 3.19 11.11 -20.30
N GLY A 223 1.88 11.29 -20.06
CA GLY A 223 0.83 10.92 -21.01
C GLY A 223 0.66 9.41 -21.20
N LEU A 224 1.07 8.60 -20.24
CA LEU A 224 0.89 7.14 -20.22
C LEU A 224 -0.47 6.73 -19.66
N GLU A 225 -1.09 7.62 -18.90
CA GLU A 225 -2.43 7.50 -18.36
C GLU A 225 -3.17 8.84 -18.56
N PRO A 226 -4.50 8.85 -18.79
CA PRO A 226 -5.20 10.11 -18.92
C PRO A 226 -5.25 10.89 -17.60
N TRP A 227 -5.08 12.21 -17.69
CA TRP A 227 -4.91 13.11 -16.57
C TRP A 227 -6.15 13.26 -15.70
N ASN A 228 -7.35 13.22 -16.29
CA ASN A 228 -8.59 13.52 -15.60
C ASN A 228 -9.36 12.26 -15.13
N ILE A 229 -8.72 11.11 -14.95
CA ILE A 229 -9.44 9.86 -14.64
C ILE A 229 -9.88 9.72 -13.17
N LEU A 230 -9.25 10.44 -12.24
CA LEU A 230 -9.59 10.39 -10.81
C LEU A 230 -10.92 11.08 -10.52
N TYR A 231 -11.47 10.90 -9.31
CA TYR A 231 -12.81 11.41 -8.93
C TYR A 231 -13.00 12.88 -9.28
N LYS A 232 -12.05 13.74 -8.88
CA LYS A 232 -11.94 15.12 -9.36
C LYS A 232 -11.13 15.16 -10.66
N GLU A 233 -11.63 15.87 -11.66
CA GLU A 233 -10.96 15.98 -12.97
C GLU A 233 -9.62 16.72 -12.91
N ASP A 234 -9.49 17.64 -11.95
CA ASP A 234 -8.31 18.46 -11.70
C ASP A 234 -7.42 17.91 -10.57
N TYR A 235 -7.63 16.64 -10.17
CA TYR A 235 -6.95 16.06 -9.02
C TYR A 235 -5.42 16.14 -9.13
N TYR A 236 -4.86 15.80 -10.29
CA TYR A 236 -3.41 15.86 -10.48
C TYR A 236 -2.89 17.30 -10.54
N ASP A 237 -3.69 18.26 -10.99
CA ASP A 237 -3.30 19.68 -10.95
C ASP A 237 -3.08 20.16 -9.51
N GLN A 238 -3.88 19.65 -8.57
CA GLN A 238 -3.75 19.95 -7.13
C GLN A 238 -2.49 19.35 -6.51
N LEU A 239 -1.88 18.33 -7.14
CA LEU A 239 -0.63 17.74 -6.64
C LEU A 239 0.61 18.53 -7.09
N LEU A 240 0.53 19.28 -8.19
CA LEU A 240 1.67 20.03 -8.71
C LEU A 240 2.06 21.17 -7.76
N LEU A 241 3.35 21.53 -7.76
CA LEU A 241 3.77 22.79 -7.14
C LEU A 241 3.10 23.97 -7.86
N SER A 242 2.83 25.05 -7.14
CA SER A 242 2.03 26.19 -7.64
C SER A 242 2.59 26.86 -8.89
N ASN A 243 3.90 26.74 -9.14
CA ASN A 243 4.58 27.27 -10.32
C ASN A 243 4.68 26.26 -11.48
N ILE A 244 4.09 25.08 -11.35
CA ILE A 244 4.14 23.99 -12.32
C ILE A 244 2.76 23.85 -12.94
N ALA A 245 2.69 24.05 -14.26
CA ALA A 245 1.48 23.84 -15.02
C ALA A 245 1.35 22.37 -15.42
N ARG A 246 0.12 21.94 -15.75
CA ARG A 246 -0.14 20.65 -16.39
C ARG A 246 0.77 20.50 -17.64
N PRO A 247 1.46 19.37 -17.81
CA PRO A 247 2.36 19.19 -18.94
C PRO A 247 1.57 19.04 -20.24
N LYS A 248 2.16 19.47 -21.35
CA LYS A 248 1.54 19.38 -22.69
C LYS A 248 1.33 17.93 -23.15
N THR A 249 2.06 16.99 -22.57
CA THR A 249 1.93 15.54 -22.79
C THR A 249 0.71 14.94 -22.10
N ALA A 250 0.08 15.64 -21.15
CA ALA A 250 -1.08 15.16 -20.44
C ALA A 250 -2.27 14.94 -21.40
N GLN A 251 -2.82 13.74 -21.39
CA GLN A 251 -4.01 13.41 -22.16
C GLN A 251 -5.25 13.72 -21.32
N VAL A 252 -6.17 14.54 -21.83
CA VAL A 252 -7.42 14.89 -21.15
C VAL A 252 -8.58 14.31 -21.95
N LEU A 253 -9.34 13.41 -21.35
CA LEU A 253 -10.47 12.76 -22.00
C LEU A 253 -11.72 13.64 -21.95
N THR A 254 -12.62 13.49 -22.92
CA THR A 254 -13.99 14.01 -22.80
C THR A 254 -14.74 13.29 -21.69
N GLN A 255 -15.87 13.83 -21.25
CA GLN A 255 -16.67 13.21 -20.20
C GLN A 255 -17.09 11.78 -20.56
N GLU A 256 -17.52 11.55 -21.80
CA GLU A 256 -17.94 10.22 -22.25
C GLU A 256 -16.78 9.23 -22.25
N ALA A 257 -15.63 9.64 -22.79
CA ALA A 257 -14.43 8.81 -22.84
C ALA A 257 -13.87 8.53 -21.43
N ARG A 258 -13.92 9.51 -20.52
CA ARG A 258 -13.55 9.37 -19.11
C ARG A 258 -14.44 8.35 -18.41
N ASN A 259 -15.75 8.44 -18.58
CA ASN A 259 -16.70 7.50 -17.97
C ASN A 259 -16.48 6.09 -18.52
N ALA A 260 -16.27 5.94 -19.83
CA ALA A 260 -15.97 4.64 -20.43
C ALA A 260 -14.64 4.06 -19.91
N TYR A 261 -13.62 4.89 -19.76
CA TYR A 261 -12.32 4.49 -19.22
C TYR A 261 -12.44 4.01 -17.77
N ARG A 262 -13.12 4.76 -16.91
CA ARG A 262 -13.33 4.44 -15.49
C ARG A 262 -14.15 3.16 -15.30
N ASN A 263 -15.20 2.96 -16.08
CA ASN A 263 -15.98 1.72 -16.04
C ASN A 263 -15.12 0.50 -16.38
N LYS A 264 -14.27 0.63 -17.41
CA LYS A 264 -13.41 -0.45 -17.87
C LYS A 264 -12.27 -0.79 -16.90
N HIS A 265 -11.64 0.20 -16.27
CA HIS A 265 -10.40 0.00 -15.51
C HIS A 265 -10.58 0.09 -13.99
N ALA A 266 -11.63 0.76 -13.52
CA ALA A 266 -11.89 1.00 -12.10
C ALA A 266 -13.25 0.44 -11.63
N GLY A 267 -14.09 -0.08 -12.53
CA GLY A 267 -15.40 -0.65 -12.19
C GLY A 267 -16.40 0.36 -11.64
N VAL A 268 -16.22 1.65 -11.99
CA VAL A 268 -17.03 2.80 -11.56
C VAL A 268 -17.42 3.72 -12.70
#